data_AF-A0A7Y6AD12-F1
#
_entry.id   AF-A0A7Y6AD12-F1
#
_cell.length_a   1.000
_cell.length_b   1.000
_cell.length_c   1.000
_cell.angle_alpha   90.00
_cell.angle_beta   90.00
_cell.angle_gamma   90.00
#
_symmetry.space_group_name_H-M   'P 1'
#
loop_
_entity.id
_entity.type
_entity.pdbx_description
1 polymer ?
#
loop_
_entity_poly.entity_id
_entity_poly.type
_entity_poly.pdbx_seq_one_letter_code
_entity_poly.pdbx_strand_id
1 'polypeptide(L)'
;MPSERGAVRAAADTTRQRLLCAAEQLFAEQGVDGARTRDITERAGQANSSALHYHFGSRKGLLAAILERHQTRVERELTTRLQHLGPTAAREGDEATELTALIAAYIEAEASELAHDSGRDCLRIVTQLAHETGFRDGTPHEALSGGALWDVFTRIATLLKAEDAQAKTPSAPPADPAGSPDTALSPPSGSGAADASIGGRSGGDGVPAAMARSSTAGTTTAVGGAEAVNSLCGPDVPLSPRVPSDPHVPLLPRLPDALAKERVELMVMLVGSAFADRARHVQAGRPRPVGGAAFRADLVRVVVAMVTAPGP
;
A
#
# COMPACT_ATOMS: atom_id res chain seq x y z
N MET A 1 -3.27 44.29 -18.21
CA MET A 1 -3.59 44.22 -16.77
C MET A 1 -4.30 42.90 -16.52
N PRO A 2 -3.76 41.99 -15.69
CA PRO A 2 -4.50 40.79 -15.28
C PRO A 2 -5.78 41.23 -14.57
N SER A 3 -6.92 40.61 -14.88
CA SER A 3 -8.18 40.92 -14.19
C SER A 3 -8.08 40.54 -12.70
N GLU A 4 -8.74 41.29 -11.81
CA GLU A 4 -8.74 41.01 -10.36
C GLU A 4 -9.16 39.56 -10.05
N ARG A 5 -10.05 38.97 -10.86
CA ARG A 5 -10.45 37.55 -10.77
C ARG A 5 -9.31 36.58 -11.11
N GLY A 6 -8.42 36.95 -12.03
CA GLY A 6 -7.23 36.15 -12.36
C GLY A 6 -6.16 36.19 -11.28
N ALA A 7 -5.96 37.34 -10.63
CA ALA A 7 -5.03 37.50 -9.52
C ALA A 7 -5.48 36.73 -8.26
N VAL A 8 -6.78 36.78 -7.94
CA VAL A 8 -7.37 36.03 -6.82
C VAL A 8 -7.29 34.52 -7.06
N ARG A 9 -7.52 34.04 -8.29
CA ARG A 9 -7.40 32.62 -8.64
C ARG A 9 -5.95 32.12 -8.55
N ALA A 10 -4.97 32.90 -9.05
CA ALA A 10 -3.56 32.56 -8.93
C ALA A 10 -3.07 32.57 -7.46
N ALA A 11 -3.59 33.49 -6.63
CA ALA A 11 -3.32 33.53 -5.18
C ALA A 11 -3.96 32.34 -4.44
N ALA A 12 -5.15 31.91 -4.84
CA ALA A 12 -5.83 30.74 -4.29
C ALA A 12 -5.10 29.44 -4.69
N ASP A 13 -4.64 29.32 -5.94
CA ASP A 13 -3.88 28.16 -6.42
C ASP A 13 -2.53 28.04 -5.72
N THR A 14 -1.84 29.16 -5.46
CA THR A 14 -0.60 29.18 -4.67
C THR A 14 -0.83 28.86 -3.19
N THR A 15 -1.95 29.28 -2.60
CA THR A 15 -2.30 28.94 -1.20
C THR A 15 -2.63 27.46 -1.06
N ARG A 16 -3.43 26.90 -1.98
CA ARG A 16 -3.72 25.46 -2.04
C ARG A 16 -2.43 24.64 -2.13
N GLN A 17 -1.49 25.02 -3.00
CA GLN A 17 -0.20 24.34 -3.14
C GLN A 17 0.66 24.42 -1.89
N ARG A 18 0.74 25.59 -1.22
CA ARG A 18 1.50 25.73 0.03
C ARG A 18 0.95 24.83 1.14
N LEU A 19 -0.38 24.77 1.28
CA LEU A 19 -1.03 23.88 2.23
C LEU A 19 -0.77 22.40 1.92
N LEU A 20 -0.83 22.02 0.64
CA LEU A 20 -0.52 20.66 0.20
C LEU A 20 0.92 20.27 0.55
N CYS A 21 1.90 21.09 0.17
CA CYS A 21 3.31 20.82 0.45
C CYS A 21 3.62 20.80 1.96
N ALA A 22 3.04 21.73 2.74
CA ALA A 22 3.25 21.78 4.18
C ALA A 22 2.68 20.53 4.89
N ALA A 23 1.50 20.08 4.46
CA ALA A 23 0.88 18.87 4.99
C ALA A 23 1.66 17.61 4.62
N GLU A 24 2.09 17.51 3.37
CA GLU A 24 2.91 16.40 2.88
C GLU A 24 4.19 16.24 3.70
N GLN A 25 4.93 17.33 3.93
CA GLN A 25 6.12 17.31 4.79
C GLN A 25 5.80 16.92 6.24
N LEU A 26 4.74 17.50 6.83
CA LEU A 26 4.38 17.21 8.22
C LEU A 26 3.91 15.76 8.40
N PHE A 27 3.11 15.23 7.48
CA PHE A 27 2.69 13.83 7.53
C PHE A 27 3.87 12.87 7.35
N ALA A 28 4.86 13.22 6.52
CA ALA A 28 6.07 12.42 6.37
C ALA A 28 6.98 12.49 7.60
N GLU A 29 7.08 13.64 8.27
CA GLU A 29 7.93 13.88 9.45
C GLU A 29 7.33 13.33 10.75
N GLN A 30 6.05 13.60 10.99
CA GLN A 30 5.37 13.38 12.28
C GLN A 30 4.36 12.22 12.23
N GLY A 31 4.14 11.66 11.05
CA GLY A 31 3.11 10.67 10.80
C GLY A 31 1.74 11.27 10.52
N VAL A 32 0.90 10.48 9.85
CA VAL A 32 -0.48 10.85 9.48
C VAL A 32 -1.35 11.09 10.70
N ASP A 33 -1.08 10.50 11.86
CA ASP A 33 -1.85 10.78 13.08
C ASP A 33 -1.24 11.89 13.94
N GLY A 34 0.09 12.07 13.88
CA GLY A 34 0.82 13.05 14.70
C GLY A 34 0.66 14.49 14.24
N ALA A 35 0.54 14.73 12.93
CA ALA A 35 0.53 16.08 12.37
C ALA A 35 -0.78 16.84 12.63
N ARG A 36 -0.72 18.02 13.26
CA ARG A 36 -1.93 18.81 13.59
C ARG A 36 -2.27 19.78 12.47
N THR A 37 -3.56 20.00 12.23
CA THR A 37 -4.08 20.98 11.25
C THR A 37 -3.48 22.38 11.46
N ARG A 38 -3.31 22.79 12.72
CA ARG A 38 -2.71 24.08 13.07
C ARG A 38 -1.27 24.17 12.57
N ASP A 39 -0.45 23.16 12.84
CA ASP A 39 0.96 23.11 12.44
C ASP A 39 1.09 23.15 10.91
N ILE A 40 0.15 22.50 10.19
CA ILE A 40 0.06 22.56 8.72
C ILE A 40 -0.20 23.98 8.24
N THR A 41 -1.19 24.67 8.81
CA THR A 41 -1.55 26.03 8.40
C THR A 41 -0.45 27.03 8.73
N GLU A 42 0.19 26.90 9.90
CA GLU A 42 1.33 27.72 10.30
C GLU A 42 2.53 27.50 9.36
N ARG A 43 2.87 26.25 9.05
CA ARG A 43 3.96 25.91 8.09
C ARG A 43 3.66 26.40 6.67
N ALA A 44 2.39 26.41 6.26
CA ALA A 44 1.97 26.97 4.97
C ALA A 44 1.95 28.52 4.93
N GLY A 45 2.33 29.19 6.04
CA GLY A 45 2.32 30.64 6.17
C GLY A 45 0.90 31.22 6.21
N GLN A 46 -0.09 30.44 6.61
CA GLN A 46 -1.48 30.87 6.71
C GLN A 46 -1.82 31.24 8.16
N ALA A 47 -2.29 32.47 8.36
CA ALA A 47 -2.72 32.93 9.68
C ALA A 47 -4.08 32.33 10.12
N ASN A 48 -4.82 31.71 9.19
CA ASN A 48 -6.18 31.22 9.42
C ASN A 48 -6.34 29.73 9.04
N SER A 49 -6.82 28.92 9.98
CA SER A 49 -7.15 27.50 9.77
C SER A 49 -8.29 27.28 8.79
N SER A 50 -9.13 28.29 8.52
CA SER A 50 -10.19 28.22 7.51
C SER A 50 -9.66 28.01 6.09
N ALA A 51 -8.42 28.40 5.78
CA ALA A 51 -7.85 28.23 4.45
C ALA A 51 -7.76 26.74 4.04
N LEU A 52 -7.41 25.87 5.00
CA LEU A 52 -7.39 24.42 4.76
C LEU A 52 -8.79 23.90 4.47
N HIS A 53 -9.77 24.25 5.30
CA HIS A 53 -11.16 23.83 5.11
C HIS A 53 -11.76 24.37 3.80
N TYR A 54 -11.42 25.59 3.41
CA TYR A 54 -11.87 26.17 2.14
C TYR A 54 -11.35 25.39 0.92
N HIS A 55 -10.07 24.99 0.93
CA HIS A 55 -9.45 24.33 -0.23
C HIS A 55 -9.65 22.82 -0.29
N PHE A 56 -9.75 22.16 0.87
CA PHE A 56 -9.74 20.70 0.96
C PHE A 56 -10.95 20.14 1.73
N GLY A 57 -11.81 20.98 2.28
CA GLY A 57 -12.95 20.61 3.12
C GLY A 57 -12.54 20.13 4.51
N SER A 58 -11.56 19.23 4.60
CA SER A 58 -11.10 18.63 5.84
C SER A 58 -9.64 18.18 5.75
N ARG A 59 -9.07 17.81 6.90
CA ARG A 59 -7.75 17.15 6.97
C ARG A 59 -7.72 15.83 6.20
N LYS A 60 -8.82 15.07 6.22
CA LYS A 60 -8.95 13.84 5.42
C LYS A 60 -8.96 14.15 3.93
N GLY A 61 -9.66 15.21 3.50
CA GLY A 61 -9.66 15.67 2.12
C GLY A 61 -8.28 16.17 1.67
N LEU A 62 -7.50 16.77 2.57
CA LEU A 62 -6.11 17.16 2.30
C LEU A 62 -5.20 15.94 2.12
N LEU A 63 -5.33 14.93 2.99
CA LEU A 63 -4.61 13.67 2.85
C LEU A 63 -4.98 12.97 1.53
N ALA A 64 -6.27 12.88 1.21
CA ALA A 64 -6.75 12.30 -0.05
C ALA A 64 -6.13 12.99 -1.28
N ALA A 65 -6.04 14.33 -1.28
CA ALA A 65 -5.42 15.09 -2.37
C ALA A 65 -3.90 14.82 -2.51
N ILE A 66 -3.20 14.53 -1.41
CA ILE A 66 -1.78 14.14 -1.45
C ILE A 66 -1.64 12.74 -2.07
N LEU A 67 -2.46 11.79 -1.62
CA LEU A 67 -2.46 10.41 -2.12
C LEU A 67 -2.83 10.35 -3.60
N GLU A 68 -3.86 11.08 -4.03
CA GLU A 68 -4.27 11.20 -5.44
C GLU A 68 -3.13 11.73 -6.32
N ARG A 69 -2.41 12.76 -5.84
CA ARG A 69 -1.27 13.33 -6.58
C ARG A 69 -0.13 12.32 -6.73
N HIS A 70 0.18 11.56 -5.68
CA HIS A 70 1.17 10.49 -5.73
C HIS A 70 0.74 9.39 -6.69
N GLN A 71 -0.50 8.88 -6.54
CA GLN A 71 -1.07 7.84 -7.40
C GLN A 71 -1.03 8.24 -8.87
N THR A 72 -1.42 9.47 -9.20
CA THR A 72 -1.36 9.99 -10.57
C THR A 72 0.06 9.94 -11.16
N ARG A 73 1.11 10.16 -10.36
CA ARG A 73 2.50 10.05 -10.83
C ARG A 73 2.90 8.60 -11.04
N VAL A 74 2.63 7.74 -10.05
CA VAL A 74 2.96 6.32 -10.10
C VAL A 74 2.23 5.64 -11.26
N GLU A 75 0.95 5.91 -11.47
CA GLU A 75 0.18 5.33 -12.58
C GLU A 75 0.70 5.77 -13.95
N ARG A 76 1.11 7.03 -14.10
CA ARG A 76 1.71 7.52 -15.35
C ARG A 76 3.00 6.75 -15.66
N GLU A 77 3.85 6.58 -14.66
CA GLU A 77 5.12 5.87 -14.81
C GLU A 77 4.88 4.38 -15.07
N LEU A 78 3.96 3.76 -14.34
CA LEU A 78 3.58 2.36 -14.51
C LEU A 78 3.01 2.10 -15.90
N THR A 79 2.06 2.93 -16.36
CA THR A 79 1.47 2.82 -17.70
C THR A 79 2.53 2.90 -18.78
N THR A 80 3.47 3.84 -18.65
CA THR A 80 4.61 3.98 -19.57
C THR A 80 5.44 2.69 -19.62
N ARG A 81 5.72 2.09 -18.46
CA ARG A 81 6.49 0.85 -18.36
C ARG A 81 5.76 -0.35 -18.96
N LEU A 82 4.47 -0.48 -18.68
CA LEU A 82 3.64 -1.57 -19.21
C LEU A 82 3.55 -1.51 -20.75
N GLN A 83 3.51 -0.32 -21.35
CA GLN A 83 3.57 -0.15 -22.80
C GLN A 83 4.87 -0.68 -23.40
N HIS A 84 6.00 -0.53 -22.69
CA HIS A 84 7.32 -0.99 -23.14
C HIS A 84 7.54 -2.50 -22.95
N LEU A 85 6.81 -3.17 -22.07
CA LEU A 85 6.86 -4.64 -21.95
C LEU A 85 6.36 -5.33 -23.23
N GLY A 86 5.50 -4.65 -24.00
CA GLY A 86 4.95 -5.11 -25.26
C GLY A 86 4.14 -6.43 -25.12
N PRO A 87 3.51 -6.90 -26.20
CA PRO A 87 2.90 -8.24 -26.24
C PRO A 87 3.93 -9.38 -26.19
N THR A 88 5.22 -9.09 -26.05
CA THR A 88 6.34 -10.05 -26.05
C THR A 88 6.39 -10.91 -24.79
N ALA A 89 6.14 -10.34 -23.60
CA ALA A 89 5.98 -11.13 -22.37
C ALA A 89 4.80 -12.12 -22.46
N ALA A 90 3.74 -11.73 -23.19
CA ALA A 90 2.59 -12.60 -23.45
C ALA A 90 2.83 -13.61 -24.60
N ARG A 91 3.83 -13.39 -25.47
CA ARG A 91 4.12 -14.24 -26.65
C ARG A 91 5.05 -15.41 -26.35
N GLU A 92 5.88 -15.33 -25.32
CA GLU A 92 6.73 -16.45 -24.89
C GLU A 92 6.00 -17.43 -23.96
N GLY A 93 4.78 -17.11 -23.52
CA GLY A 93 3.91 -18.04 -22.78
C GLY A 93 4.41 -18.42 -21.39
N ASP A 94 5.43 -17.73 -20.86
CA ASP A 94 5.97 -17.96 -19.53
C ASP A 94 5.35 -16.99 -18.51
N GLU A 95 4.37 -17.50 -17.76
CA GLU A 95 3.71 -16.77 -16.67
C GLU A 95 4.72 -16.26 -15.61
N ALA A 96 5.85 -16.94 -15.40
CA ALA A 96 6.86 -16.52 -14.44
C ALA A 96 7.63 -15.27 -14.92
N THR A 97 7.90 -15.20 -16.23
CA THR A 97 8.45 -14.01 -16.87
C THR A 97 7.46 -12.85 -16.82
N GLU A 98 6.18 -13.09 -17.09
CA GLU A 98 5.14 -12.06 -16.95
C GLU A 98 5.04 -11.53 -15.51
N LEU A 99 4.97 -12.43 -14.52
CA LEU A 99 4.95 -12.08 -13.10
C LEU A 99 6.14 -11.19 -12.72
N THR A 100 7.34 -11.60 -13.12
CA THR A 100 8.58 -10.85 -12.85
C THR A 100 8.57 -9.47 -13.49
N ALA A 101 8.08 -9.38 -14.73
CA ALA A 101 7.98 -8.12 -15.46
C ALA A 101 6.98 -7.15 -14.83
N LEU A 102 5.82 -7.64 -14.37
CA LEU A 102 4.81 -6.85 -13.68
C LEU A 102 5.33 -6.30 -12.35
N ILE A 103 6.00 -7.15 -11.56
CA ILE A 103 6.63 -6.75 -10.28
C ILE A 103 7.74 -5.71 -10.53
N ALA A 104 8.57 -5.91 -11.54
CA ALA A 104 9.61 -4.96 -11.91
C ALA A 104 9.03 -3.61 -12.36
N ALA A 105 7.95 -3.61 -13.15
CA ALA A 105 7.28 -2.40 -13.58
C ALA A 105 6.71 -1.61 -12.39
N TYR A 106 6.09 -2.30 -11.43
CA TYR A 106 5.61 -1.67 -10.18
C TYR A 106 6.75 -1.08 -9.34
N ILE A 107 7.80 -1.87 -9.06
CA ILE A 107 8.96 -1.42 -8.28
C ILE A 107 9.64 -0.22 -8.91
N GLU A 108 9.79 -0.21 -10.23
CA GLU A 108 10.42 0.91 -10.91
C GLU A 108 9.51 2.15 -10.96
N ALA A 109 8.18 1.98 -10.99
CA ALA A 109 7.24 3.09 -10.87
C ALA A 109 7.36 3.78 -9.50
N GLU A 110 7.40 3.01 -8.42
CA GLU A 110 7.67 3.52 -7.06
C GLU A 110 9.06 4.16 -6.94
N ALA A 111 10.08 3.57 -7.58
CA ALA A 111 11.42 4.12 -7.56
C ALA A 111 11.53 5.52 -8.19
N SER A 112 10.67 5.85 -9.16
CA SER A 112 10.65 7.17 -9.79
C SER A 112 10.33 8.29 -8.79
N GLU A 113 9.60 7.99 -7.71
CA GLU A 113 9.25 8.95 -6.67
C GLU A 113 10.47 9.37 -5.84
N LEU A 114 11.52 8.54 -5.77
CA LEU A 114 12.75 8.89 -5.06
C LEU A 114 13.46 10.12 -5.66
N ALA A 115 13.22 10.43 -6.93
CA ALA A 115 13.83 11.57 -7.62
C ALA A 115 13.31 12.94 -7.13
N HIS A 116 12.14 12.97 -6.49
CA HIS A 116 11.45 14.20 -6.12
C HIS A 116 11.26 14.28 -4.61
N ASP A 117 11.41 15.46 -4.01
CA ASP A 117 11.20 15.67 -2.57
C ASP A 117 9.79 15.24 -2.15
N SER A 118 8.79 15.70 -2.92
CA SER A 118 7.38 15.30 -2.77
C SER A 118 7.18 13.79 -2.91
N GLY A 119 7.83 13.15 -3.87
CA GLY A 119 7.72 11.70 -4.02
C GLY A 119 8.26 10.95 -2.80
N ARG A 120 9.39 11.40 -2.25
CA ARG A 120 9.98 10.82 -1.02
C ARG A 120 9.09 10.97 0.21
N ASP A 121 8.43 12.12 0.36
CA ASP A 121 7.47 12.33 1.44
C ASP A 121 6.23 11.45 1.24
N CYS A 122 5.71 11.36 0.02
CA CYS A 122 4.59 10.48 -0.32
C CYS A 122 4.90 9.01 -0.02
N LEU A 123 6.06 8.48 -0.40
CA LEU A 123 6.47 7.10 -0.09
C LEU A 123 6.42 6.79 1.43
N ARG A 124 6.79 7.77 2.25
CA ARG A 124 6.73 7.66 3.72
C ARG A 124 5.30 7.75 4.25
N ILE A 125 4.41 8.48 3.57
CA ILE A 125 3.00 8.61 3.95
C ILE A 125 2.22 7.34 3.57
N VAL A 126 2.32 6.89 2.31
CA VAL A 126 1.55 5.74 1.82
C VAL A 126 1.84 4.46 2.61
N THR A 127 3.09 4.28 3.05
CA THR A 127 3.48 3.13 3.90
C THR A 127 2.76 3.12 5.25
N GLN A 128 2.39 4.27 5.81
CA GLN A 128 1.63 4.33 7.07
C GLN A 128 0.18 3.86 6.88
N LEU A 129 -0.33 3.95 5.66
CA LEU A 129 -1.69 3.59 5.25
C LEU A 129 -1.75 2.27 4.50
N ALA A 130 -0.63 1.55 4.39
CA ALA A 130 -0.52 0.35 3.56
C ALA A 130 -1.35 -0.85 4.06
N HIS A 131 -2.00 -0.73 5.23
CA HIS A 131 -2.97 -1.71 5.72
C HIS A 131 -4.41 -1.38 5.30
N GLU A 132 -4.64 -0.22 4.67
CA GLU A 132 -5.94 0.28 4.21
C GLU A 132 -6.10 0.19 2.68
N THR A 133 -5.31 -0.65 1.99
CA THR A 133 -5.34 -0.79 0.52
C THR A 133 -6.68 -1.31 0.01
N GLY A 134 -7.38 -2.11 0.83
CA GLY A 134 -8.63 -2.78 0.50
C GLY A 134 -8.47 -4.02 -0.38
N PHE A 135 -7.24 -4.49 -0.65
CA PHE A 135 -7.00 -5.63 -1.54
C PHE A 135 -7.48 -6.96 -0.94
N ARG A 136 -7.28 -7.14 0.38
CA ARG A 136 -7.78 -8.32 1.13
C ARG A 136 -9.29 -8.48 1.04
N ASP A 137 -10.00 -7.37 1.24
CA ASP A 137 -11.46 -7.36 1.31
C ASP A 137 -12.12 -7.23 -0.08
N GLY A 138 -11.30 -7.06 -1.15
CA GLY A 138 -11.77 -6.88 -2.52
C GLY A 138 -12.43 -5.52 -2.78
N THR A 139 -12.30 -4.57 -1.86
CA THR A 139 -12.85 -3.22 -1.95
C THR A 139 -11.71 -2.21 -2.00
N PRO A 140 -11.09 -1.94 -3.17
CA PRO A 140 -9.98 -1.00 -3.25
C PRO A 140 -10.38 0.37 -2.71
N HIS A 141 -9.43 1.06 -2.09
CA HIS A 141 -9.55 2.49 -1.87
C HIS A 141 -9.88 3.20 -3.20
N GLU A 142 -10.75 4.21 -3.20
CA GLU A 142 -11.25 4.89 -4.41
C GLU A 142 -10.11 5.35 -5.34
N ALA A 143 -9.02 5.84 -4.75
CA ALA A 143 -7.82 6.25 -5.47
C ALA A 143 -7.09 5.12 -6.25
N LEU A 144 -7.26 3.86 -5.85
CA LEU A 144 -6.64 2.70 -6.50
C LEU A 144 -7.57 2.02 -7.50
N SER A 145 -8.89 2.13 -7.29
CA SER A 145 -9.90 1.41 -8.08
C SER A 145 -9.90 1.83 -9.55
N GLY A 146 -9.79 0.86 -10.45
CA GLY A 146 -9.87 1.08 -11.90
C GLY A 146 -8.61 1.67 -12.55
N GLY A 147 -7.51 1.80 -11.80
CA GLY A 147 -6.22 2.26 -12.30
C GLY A 147 -5.27 1.11 -12.70
N ALA A 148 -4.21 1.45 -13.45
CA ALA A 148 -3.21 0.47 -13.91
C ALA A 148 -2.52 -0.29 -12.77
N LEU A 149 -2.40 0.34 -11.60
CA LEU A 149 -1.81 -0.26 -10.40
C LEU A 149 -2.68 -1.42 -9.89
N TRP A 150 -3.99 -1.22 -9.86
CA TRP A 150 -4.96 -2.25 -9.50
C TRP A 150 -4.98 -3.40 -10.51
N ASP A 151 -4.91 -3.09 -11.80
CA ASP A 151 -4.85 -4.11 -12.85
C ASP A 151 -3.60 -4.99 -12.72
N VAL A 152 -2.44 -4.39 -12.41
CA VAL A 152 -1.19 -5.12 -12.16
C VAL A 152 -1.34 -6.04 -10.95
N PHE A 153 -1.83 -5.54 -9.82
CA PHE A 153 -1.99 -6.37 -8.61
C PHE A 153 -3.00 -7.51 -8.82
N THR A 154 -4.10 -7.24 -9.51
CA THR A 154 -5.11 -8.24 -9.87
C THR A 154 -4.52 -9.29 -10.82
N ARG A 155 -3.70 -8.87 -11.80
CA ARG A 155 -3.04 -9.78 -12.73
C ARG A 155 -2.02 -10.68 -12.03
N ILE A 156 -1.21 -10.11 -11.13
CA ILE A 156 -0.28 -10.87 -10.29
C ILE A 156 -1.03 -11.92 -9.45
N ALA A 157 -2.12 -11.52 -8.77
CA ALA A 157 -2.94 -12.46 -8.00
C ALA A 157 -3.51 -13.58 -8.88
N THR A 158 -3.93 -13.25 -10.10
CA THR A 158 -4.46 -14.22 -11.08
C THR A 158 -3.40 -15.21 -11.53
N LEU A 159 -2.17 -14.77 -11.80
CA LEU A 159 -1.05 -15.65 -12.20
C LEU A 159 -0.70 -16.64 -11.09
N LEU A 160 -0.85 -16.25 -9.82
CA LEU A 160 -0.58 -17.12 -8.66
C LEU A 160 -1.76 -18.05 -8.30
N LYS A 161 -2.96 -17.80 -8.84
CA LYS A 161 -4.17 -18.51 -8.46
C LYS A 161 -4.21 -19.91 -9.08
N ALA A 162 -4.65 -20.91 -8.32
CA ALA A 162 -5.03 -22.21 -8.86
C ALA A 162 -6.33 -22.13 -9.67
N GLU A 163 -6.39 -22.81 -10.81
CA GLU A 163 -7.68 -23.00 -11.49
C GLU A 163 -8.62 -23.82 -10.59
N ASP A 164 -9.82 -23.30 -10.34
CA ASP A 164 -10.80 -23.97 -9.48
C ASP A 164 -11.22 -25.32 -10.09
N ALA A 165 -10.69 -26.42 -9.55
CA ALA A 165 -11.08 -27.78 -9.94
C ALA A 165 -12.56 -28.11 -9.66
N GLN A 166 -13.30 -27.21 -8.99
CA GLN A 166 -14.67 -27.42 -8.54
C GLN A 166 -15.77 -27.06 -9.56
N ALA A 167 -15.43 -26.51 -10.74
CA ALA A 167 -16.43 -26.17 -11.77
C ALA A 167 -16.77 -27.34 -12.73
N LYS A 168 -16.21 -28.54 -12.51
CA LYS A 168 -16.46 -29.71 -13.37
C LYS A 168 -16.74 -30.99 -12.57
N THR A 169 -17.69 -30.95 -11.65
CA THR A 169 -18.43 -32.16 -11.28
C THR A 169 -19.65 -32.23 -12.18
N PRO A 170 -19.80 -33.23 -13.08
CA PRO A 170 -21.06 -33.40 -13.79
C PRO A 170 -22.17 -33.63 -12.76
N SER A 171 -23.17 -32.77 -12.78
CA SER A 171 -24.42 -32.95 -12.05
C SER A 171 -24.90 -34.38 -12.28
N ALA A 172 -24.97 -35.19 -11.22
CA ALA A 172 -25.70 -36.45 -11.28
C ALA A 172 -27.15 -36.16 -11.70
N PRO A 173 -27.77 -36.97 -12.57
CA PRO A 173 -29.15 -36.75 -12.98
C PRO A 173 -30.08 -36.91 -11.78
N PRO A 174 -31.20 -36.15 -11.72
CA PRO A 174 -32.16 -36.29 -10.64
C PRO A 174 -32.77 -37.69 -10.67
N ALA A 175 -32.88 -38.32 -9.51
CA ALA A 175 -33.60 -39.58 -9.36
C ALA A 175 -35.11 -39.33 -9.56
N ASP A 176 -35.73 -40.17 -10.39
CA ASP A 176 -37.18 -40.18 -10.64
C ASP A 176 -37.98 -40.42 -9.34
N PRO A 177 -39.10 -39.71 -9.12
CA PRO A 177 -40.01 -39.98 -8.02
C PRO A 177 -41.10 -40.97 -8.47
N ALA A 178 -41.13 -42.16 -7.87
CA ALA A 178 -42.24 -43.09 -7.99
C ALA A 178 -42.97 -43.24 -6.64
N GLY A 179 -44.22 -42.77 -6.57
CA GLY A 179 -45.31 -43.48 -5.88
C GLY A 179 -45.76 -43.04 -4.48
N SER A 180 -46.71 -42.10 -4.45
CA SER A 180 -47.89 -41.89 -3.57
C SER A 180 -48.49 -43.13 -2.83
N PRO A 181 -49.34 -43.01 -1.77
CA PRO A 181 -50.50 -42.09 -1.73
C PRO A 181 -51.01 -41.50 -0.39
N ASP A 182 -51.83 -40.45 -0.59
CA ASP A 182 -53.01 -39.96 0.17
C ASP A 182 -53.08 -40.08 1.70
N THR A 183 -53.34 -38.96 2.39
CA THR A 183 -54.71 -38.50 2.73
C THR A 183 -54.64 -37.21 3.56
N ALA A 184 -55.48 -36.23 3.22
CA ALA A 184 -55.67 -34.95 3.89
C ALA A 184 -56.20 -35.04 5.33
N LEU A 185 -55.78 -34.11 6.20
CA LEU A 185 -56.68 -33.28 7.03
C LEU A 185 -55.89 -32.19 7.80
N SER A 186 -56.39 -30.95 7.74
CA SER A 186 -55.89 -29.76 8.47
C SER A 186 -56.06 -29.87 10.00
N PRO A 187 -55.43 -28.95 10.76
CA PRO A 187 -56.26 -28.01 11.55
C PRO A 187 -55.71 -26.56 11.60
N PRO A 188 -56.45 -25.61 12.22
CA PRO A 188 -56.39 -24.18 11.88
C PRO A 188 -55.62 -23.31 12.88
N SER A 189 -55.44 -22.06 12.45
CA SER A 189 -54.95 -20.87 13.13
C SER A 189 -55.64 -20.55 14.48
N GLY A 190 -54.86 -20.01 15.41
CA GLY A 190 -55.28 -19.19 16.56
C GLY A 190 -54.04 -18.54 17.18
N SER A 191 -53.83 -17.22 17.02
CA SER A 191 -54.29 -16.15 17.91
C SER A 191 -53.80 -16.29 19.36
N GLY A 192 -52.92 -15.40 19.80
CA GLY A 192 -52.57 -15.24 21.22
C GLY A 192 -51.51 -14.18 21.46
N ALA A 193 -51.96 -12.98 21.83
CA ALA A 193 -51.16 -11.83 22.26
C ALA A 193 -50.59 -11.99 23.69
N ALA A 194 -49.50 -11.26 23.97
CA ALA A 194 -49.10 -10.63 25.26
C ALA A 194 -47.59 -10.29 25.12
N ASP A 195 -47.15 -9.04 25.02
CA ASP A 195 -47.13 -7.99 26.06
C ASP A 195 -46.39 -8.42 27.33
N ALA A 196 -45.19 -7.87 27.54
CA ALA A 196 -44.76 -7.33 28.82
C ALA A 196 -43.40 -6.63 28.70
N SER A 197 -43.42 -5.39 29.17
CA SER A 197 -42.35 -4.44 29.42
C SER A 197 -41.27 -4.89 30.42
N ILE A 198 -40.32 -3.96 30.62
CA ILE A 198 -39.40 -3.74 31.78
C ILE A 198 -37.95 -4.08 31.38
N GLY A 199 -36.95 -3.20 31.47
CA GLY A 199 -36.80 -1.88 32.09
C GLY A 199 -35.34 -1.67 32.50
N GLY A 200 -34.90 -0.41 32.63
CA GLY A 200 -33.66 0.00 33.32
C GLY A 200 -32.53 0.44 32.37
N ARG A 201 -32.30 1.75 32.13
CA ARG A 201 -31.70 2.83 32.97
C ARG A 201 -30.19 2.70 33.22
N SER A 202 -29.54 3.88 33.11
CA SER A 202 -28.27 4.32 33.69
C SER A 202 -27.01 3.83 32.95
N GLY A 203 -26.07 4.67 32.53
CA GLY A 203 -25.63 5.99 33.02
C GLY A 203 -24.14 5.89 33.32
N GLY A 204 -23.32 6.86 32.87
CA GLY A 204 -21.92 6.95 33.29
C GLY A 204 -20.98 7.66 32.32
N ASP A 205 -20.95 8.98 32.41
CA ASP A 205 -19.77 9.80 32.11
C ASP A 205 -18.54 9.30 32.89
N GLY A 206 -17.33 9.47 32.34
CA GLY A 206 -16.11 9.32 33.14
C GLY A 206 -14.81 9.14 32.37
N VAL A 207 -14.28 10.24 31.82
CA VAL A 207 -12.83 10.44 31.67
C VAL A 207 -12.30 10.91 33.04
N PRO A 208 -11.12 10.46 33.52
CA PRO A 208 -9.98 11.38 33.47
C PRO A 208 -8.61 10.75 33.22
N ALA A 209 -7.73 11.65 32.77
CA ALA A 209 -6.29 11.56 32.61
C ALA A 209 -5.48 11.16 33.86
N ALA A 210 -4.32 10.56 33.63
CA ALA A 210 -3.11 10.67 34.46
C ALA A 210 -1.88 10.41 33.56
N MET A 211 -1.05 11.40 33.22
CA MET A 211 0.14 11.83 33.96
C MET A 211 1.08 10.69 34.40
N ALA A 212 2.21 10.55 33.70
CA ALA A 212 3.50 10.22 34.31
C ALA A 212 4.64 10.79 33.46
N ARG A 213 5.32 11.80 34.00
CA ARG A 213 6.62 12.31 33.53
C ARG A 213 7.70 11.72 34.42
N SER A 214 8.81 11.29 33.82
CA SER A 214 10.16 11.25 34.41
C SER A 214 11.11 11.17 33.20
N SER A 215 12.03 12.08 32.89
CA SER A 215 12.92 12.97 33.65
C SER A 215 13.86 12.22 34.59
N THR A 216 14.95 11.72 34.02
CA THR A 216 16.27 11.76 34.66
C THR A 216 17.33 12.07 33.61
N ALA A 217 18.06 13.16 33.87
CA ALA A 217 19.30 13.52 33.22
C ALA A 217 20.47 12.88 33.99
N GLY A 218 21.53 12.53 33.28
CA GLY A 218 22.82 12.10 33.85
C GLY A 218 23.86 11.99 32.73
N THR A 219 24.47 13.10 32.34
CA THR A 219 25.87 13.49 32.66
C THR A 219 26.92 12.86 31.73
N THR A 220 27.44 13.76 30.90
CA THR A 220 28.71 13.80 30.18
C THR A 220 29.86 13.00 30.78
N THR A 221 30.57 12.23 29.95
CA THR A 221 32.03 12.09 30.05
C THR A 221 32.61 11.94 28.66
N ALA A 222 33.47 12.88 28.29
CA ALA A 222 34.30 12.84 27.09
C ALA A 222 35.63 12.16 27.43
N VAL A 223 36.05 11.19 26.62
CA VAL A 223 37.45 10.77 26.49
C VAL A 223 37.70 10.50 25.02
N GLY A 224 38.73 11.15 24.48
CA GLY A 224 39.16 11.01 23.09
C GLY A 224 39.91 9.70 22.81
N GLY A 225 40.05 9.41 21.52
CA GLY A 225 40.83 8.29 21.02
C GLY A 225 40.64 8.14 19.52
N ALA A 226 41.49 8.83 18.76
CA ALA A 226 41.72 8.52 17.36
C ALA A 226 42.44 7.17 17.28
N GLU A 227 41.99 6.25 16.41
CA GLU A 227 42.81 5.37 15.54
C GLU A 227 42.00 4.19 14.96
N ALA A 228 42.42 3.77 13.77
CA ALA A 228 42.12 2.52 13.08
C ALA A 228 40.76 2.35 12.35
N VAL A 229 40.55 3.20 11.34
CA VAL A 229 39.86 2.81 10.10
C VAL A 229 40.87 2.18 9.14
N ASN A 230 41.09 0.87 9.20
CA ASN A 230 41.38 0.03 8.04
C ASN A 230 41.53 -1.44 8.44
N SER A 231 41.31 -2.35 7.48
CA SER A 231 41.67 -3.78 7.53
C SER A 231 40.56 -4.77 7.93
N LEU A 232 39.48 -4.80 7.13
CA LEU A 232 38.77 -6.05 6.82
C LEU A 232 38.50 -6.12 5.31
N CYS A 233 39.56 -6.09 4.51
CA CYS A 233 39.54 -6.54 3.12
C CYS A 233 40.28 -7.88 3.07
N GLY A 234 39.53 -8.98 3.20
CA GLY A 234 40.00 -10.27 2.73
C GLY A 234 40.08 -10.26 1.20
N PRO A 235 40.95 -11.07 0.57
CA PRO A 235 41.07 -11.08 -0.88
C PRO A 235 39.74 -11.51 -1.52
N ASP A 236 39.28 -10.72 -2.50
CA ASP A 236 38.14 -11.02 -3.36
C ASP A 236 38.23 -12.45 -3.90
N VAL A 237 37.43 -13.35 -3.34
CA VAL A 237 37.14 -14.63 -3.98
C VAL A 237 36.16 -14.30 -5.10
N PRO A 238 36.51 -14.48 -6.39
CA PRO A 238 35.53 -14.34 -7.45
C PRO A 238 34.51 -15.46 -7.27
N LEU A 239 33.34 -15.09 -6.72
CA LEU A 239 32.14 -15.90 -6.82
C LEU A 239 31.76 -15.90 -8.30
N SER A 240 32.35 -16.80 -9.09
CA SER A 240 31.79 -17.16 -10.38
C SER A 240 30.36 -17.65 -10.11
N PRO A 241 29.32 -17.01 -10.67
CA PRO A 241 28.00 -17.57 -10.58
C PRO A 241 28.03 -18.87 -11.38
N ARG A 242 28.07 -20.01 -10.70
CA ARG A 242 27.64 -21.27 -11.31
C ARG A 242 26.16 -21.07 -11.60
N VAL A 243 25.84 -20.76 -12.85
CA VAL A 243 24.48 -20.87 -13.38
C VAL A 243 24.13 -22.35 -13.30
N PRO A 244 23.18 -22.79 -12.46
CA PRO A 244 22.65 -24.13 -12.56
C PRO A 244 21.96 -24.21 -13.92
N SER A 245 22.48 -25.05 -14.81
CA SER A 245 21.84 -25.39 -16.07
C SER A 245 20.67 -26.34 -15.79
N ASP A 246 19.60 -25.81 -15.22
CA ASP A 246 18.33 -26.51 -15.12
C ASP A 246 17.32 -25.80 -16.05
N PRO A 247 16.81 -26.45 -17.11
CA PRO A 247 15.86 -25.85 -18.06
C PRO A 247 14.42 -25.81 -17.52
N HIS A 248 14.19 -26.19 -16.27
CA HIS A 248 12.90 -26.02 -15.63
C HIS A 248 12.79 -24.61 -15.06
N VAL A 249 12.24 -23.70 -15.86
CA VAL A 249 11.58 -22.52 -15.30
C VAL A 249 10.66 -23.02 -14.18
N PRO A 250 10.83 -22.59 -12.92
CA PRO A 250 9.95 -23.03 -11.86
C PRO A 250 8.53 -22.63 -12.25
N LEU A 251 7.66 -23.63 -12.46
CA LEU A 251 6.24 -23.38 -12.66
C LEU A 251 5.74 -22.55 -11.48
N LEU A 252 5.00 -21.47 -11.77
CA LEU A 252 4.41 -20.65 -10.73
C LEU A 252 3.61 -21.53 -9.76
N PRO A 253 3.71 -21.31 -8.43
CA PRO A 253 2.88 -22.03 -7.50
C PRO A 253 1.42 -21.69 -7.77
N ARG A 254 0.56 -22.71 -7.75
CA ARG A 254 -0.89 -22.56 -7.85
C ARG A 254 -1.46 -22.53 -6.43
N LEU A 255 -1.93 -21.36 -6.00
CA LEU A 255 -2.36 -21.07 -4.64
C LEU A 255 -3.89 -20.91 -4.54
N PRO A 256 -4.50 -21.20 -3.39
CA PRO A 256 -5.87 -20.75 -3.11
C PRO A 256 -6.00 -19.24 -3.28
N ASP A 257 -7.15 -18.78 -3.78
CA ASP A 257 -7.44 -17.36 -4.07
C ASP A 257 -7.12 -16.42 -2.90
N ALA A 258 -7.51 -16.81 -1.69
CA ALA A 258 -7.23 -16.04 -0.48
C ALA A 258 -5.72 -15.90 -0.21
N LEU A 259 -4.95 -16.97 -0.39
CA LEU A 259 -3.51 -16.94 -0.15
C LEU A 259 -2.76 -16.14 -1.23
N ALA A 260 -3.20 -16.22 -2.50
CA ALA A 260 -2.66 -15.38 -3.56
C ALA A 260 -2.87 -13.89 -3.25
N LYS A 261 -4.07 -13.51 -2.78
CA LYS A 261 -4.37 -12.14 -2.38
C LYS A 261 -3.54 -11.66 -1.18
N GLU A 262 -3.39 -12.50 -0.16
CA GLU A 262 -2.53 -12.21 1.00
C GLU A 262 -1.07 -11.96 0.58
N ARG A 263 -0.54 -12.72 -0.38
CA ARG A 263 0.83 -12.50 -0.88
C ARG A 263 0.99 -11.21 -1.66
N VAL A 264 0.00 -10.82 -2.45
CA VAL A 264 0.01 -9.52 -3.14
C VAL A 264 -0.03 -8.38 -2.14
N GLU A 265 -0.84 -8.48 -1.09
CA GLU A 265 -0.88 -7.48 -0.01
C GLU A 265 0.49 -7.38 0.71
N LEU A 266 1.09 -8.51 1.07
CA LEU A 266 2.44 -8.56 1.65
C LEU A 266 3.49 -7.94 0.71
N MET A 267 3.37 -8.15 -0.60
CA MET A 267 4.25 -7.55 -1.60
C MET A 267 4.14 -6.02 -1.57
N VAL A 268 2.93 -5.48 -1.62
CA VAL A 268 2.70 -4.02 -1.59
C VAL A 268 3.27 -3.41 -0.31
N MET A 269 3.02 -4.02 0.85
CA MET A 269 3.57 -3.56 2.12
C MET A 269 5.11 -3.61 2.16
N LEU A 270 5.72 -4.68 1.64
CA LEU A 270 7.17 -4.83 1.58
C LEU A 270 7.81 -3.78 0.66
N VAL A 271 7.27 -3.61 -0.54
CA VAL A 271 7.78 -2.65 -1.53
C VAL A 271 7.64 -1.21 -1.00
N GLY A 272 6.46 -0.85 -0.48
CA GLY A 272 6.23 0.45 0.14
C GLY A 272 7.22 0.73 1.28
N SER A 273 7.39 -0.23 2.20
CA SER A 273 8.33 -0.11 3.32
C SER A 273 9.77 0.06 2.87
N ALA A 274 10.20 -0.71 1.87
CA ALA A 274 11.55 -0.64 1.32
C ALA A 274 11.83 0.74 0.70
N PHE A 275 10.88 1.31 -0.04
CA PHE A 275 11.02 2.63 -0.64
C PHE A 275 10.87 3.78 0.37
N ALA A 276 10.00 3.66 1.37
CA ALA A 276 9.92 4.61 2.47
C ALA A 276 11.24 4.69 3.24
N ASP A 277 11.88 3.55 3.52
CA ASP A 277 13.20 3.53 4.14
C ASP A 277 14.26 4.18 3.24
N ARG A 278 14.24 3.84 1.95
CA ARG A 278 15.15 4.45 0.96
C ARG A 278 14.98 5.97 0.88
N ALA A 279 13.75 6.47 0.95
CA ALA A 279 13.43 7.89 0.97
C ALA A 279 14.04 8.59 2.19
N ARG A 280 13.96 7.99 3.39
CA ARG A 280 14.60 8.52 4.61
C ARG A 280 16.11 8.64 4.45
N HIS A 281 16.76 7.62 3.88
CA HIS A 281 18.20 7.64 3.63
C HIS A 281 18.61 8.75 2.66
N VAL A 282 17.87 8.93 1.57
CA VAL A 282 18.12 10.00 0.59
C VAL A 282 17.96 11.38 1.24
N GLN A 283 16.88 11.60 1.99
CA GLN A 283 16.64 12.87 2.68
C GLN A 283 17.69 13.19 3.74
N ALA A 284 18.14 12.18 4.49
CA ALA A 284 19.15 12.36 5.54
C ALA A 284 20.59 12.41 5.00
N GLY A 285 20.80 12.30 3.68
CA GLY A 285 22.15 12.24 3.09
C GLY A 285 22.99 11.06 3.58
N ARG A 286 22.35 9.99 4.10
CA ARG A 286 23.05 8.85 4.69
C ARG A 286 23.65 7.97 3.58
N PRO A 287 24.88 7.45 3.78
CA PRO A 287 25.46 6.49 2.85
C PRO A 287 24.55 5.27 2.74
N ARG A 288 24.52 4.69 1.54
CA ARG A 288 23.67 3.57 1.19
C ARG A 288 24.56 2.37 0.92
N PRO A 289 24.33 1.20 1.55
CA PRO A 289 25.17 0.02 1.35
C PRO A 289 25.20 -0.46 -0.11
N VAL A 290 24.08 -0.27 -0.82
CA VAL A 290 23.91 -0.67 -2.23
C VAL A 290 23.43 0.51 -3.08
N GLY A 291 23.88 0.55 -4.35
CA GLY A 291 23.44 1.53 -5.34
C GLY A 291 21.97 1.40 -5.72
N GLY A 292 21.41 2.41 -6.40
CA GLY A 292 19.99 2.46 -6.77
C GLY A 292 19.53 1.29 -7.65
N ALA A 293 20.27 0.99 -8.72
CA ALA A 293 19.94 -0.10 -9.64
C ALA A 293 20.07 -1.48 -8.97
N ALA A 294 21.16 -1.70 -8.22
CA ALA A 294 21.38 -2.95 -7.48
C ALA A 294 20.26 -3.21 -6.45
N PHE A 295 19.85 -2.17 -5.71
CA PHE A 295 18.73 -2.25 -4.76
C PHE A 295 17.43 -2.69 -5.44
N ARG A 296 17.06 -2.09 -6.58
CA ARG A 296 15.80 -2.43 -7.26
C ARG A 296 15.83 -3.83 -7.87
N ALA A 297 16.94 -4.21 -8.51
CA ALA A 297 17.11 -5.55 -9.04
C ALA A 297 17.04 -6.61 -7.94
N ASP A 298 17.57 -6.31 -6.77
CA ASP A 298 17.47 -7.19 -5.60
C ASP A 298 16.05 -7.26 -5.04
N LEU A 299 15.39 -6.11 -4.88
CA LEU A 299 14.02 -6.04 -4.41
C LEU A 299 13.06 -6.83 -5.31
N VAL A 300 13.24 -6.77 -6.64
CA VAL A 300 12.48 -7.61 -7.58
C VAL A 300 12.67 -9.10 -7.27
N ARG A 301 13.91 -9.56 -7.11
CA ARG A 301 14.19 -10.98 -6.80
C ARG A 301 13.58 -11.40 -5.46
N VAL A 302 13.71 -10.57 -4.43
CA VAL A 302 13.14 -10.84 -3.09
C VAL A 302 11.63 -10.93 -3.16
N VAL A 303 10.97 -9.97 -3.83
CA VAL A 303 9.51 -9.96 -3.97
C VAL A 303 9.04 -11.15 -4.78
N VAL A 304 9.66 -11.45 -5.93
CA VAL A 304 9.33 -12.63 -6.75
C VAL A 304 9.46 -13.91 -5.93
N ALA A 305 10.57 -14.10 -5.21
CA ALA A 305 10.78 -15.28 -4.37
C ALA A 305 9.72 -15.38 -3.25
N MET A 306 9.34 -14.26 -2.63
CA MET A 306 8.32 -14.22 -1.58
C MET A 306 6.94 -14.59 -2.11
N VAL A 307 6.50 -13.99 -3.22
CA VAL A 307 5.16 -14.27 -3.78
C VAL A 307 5.07 -15.65 -4.44
N THR A 308 6.19 -16.22 -4.88
CA THR A 308 6.26 -17.57 -5.48
C THR A 308 6.71 -18.67 -4.52
N ALA A 309 6.87 -18.38 -3.22
CA ALA A 309 7.20 -19.39 -2.22
C ALA A 309 6.21 -20.58 -2.27
N PRO A 310 6.59 -21.82 -1.96
CA PRO A 310 5.63 -22.92 -1.87
C PRO A 310 4.49 -22.60 -0.89
N GLY A 311 3.29 -23.11 -1.17
CA GLY A 311 2.18 -23.07 -0.21
C GLY A 311 2.50 -23.92 1.04
N PRO A 312 1.81 -23.67 2.16
CA PRO A 312 1.90 -24.52 3.35
C PRO A 312 1.35 -25.93 3.11
#